data_AF-A0A382IXS5-F1
#
_entry.id   AF-A0A382IXS5-F1
#
_cell.length_a   1.000
_cell.length_b   1.000
_cell.length_c   1.000
_cell.angle_alpha   90.00
_cell.angle_beta   90.00
_cell.angle_gamma   90.00
#
_symmetry.space_group_name_H-M   'P 1'
#
loop_
_entity.id
_entity.type
_entity.pdbx_description
1 polymer ?
#
loop_
_entity_poly.entity_id
_entity_poly.type
_entity_poly.pdbx_seq_one_letter_code
_entity_poly.pdbx_strand_id
1 'polypeptide(L)'
;MSTAGRDLHRPFLYTRGKHMQSVLIVVMGIAGMTFGWFVYSRFIAEKIYQLDPNFVTPAHELNDGVDYHPTNKYVLWGHHFTSVAGAAPIVGPAIAVYWGWVPAVLWVTLGTIFFAGVHDFGALWVSARHKGKSIGALSEDVIGSRTRALFMVVIFLVLLMVNAVFGVVIAGAFVSAPG
;
A
#
# COMPACT_ATOMS: atom_id res chain seq x y z
N MET A 1 -63.88 35.18 -3.37
CA MET A 1 -62.56 35.52 -3.92
C MET A 1 -61.53 34.73 -3.10
N SER A 2 -61.31 33.47 -3.48
CA SER A 2 -60.10 32.97 -4.17
C SER A 2 -58.98 32.65 -3.16
N THR A 3 -59.02 31.47 -2.51
CA THR A 3 -58.24 30.27 -2.86
C THR A 3 -56.72 30.46 -2.91
N ALA A 4 -56.01 29.96 -1.89
CA ALA A 4 -54.80 29.14 -2.05
C ALA A 4 -54.41 28.58 -0.68
N GLY A 5 -55.08 27.48 -0.30
CA GLY A 5 -54.54 26.57 0.70
C GLY A 5 -53.65 25.53 0.02
N ARG A 6 -52.86 24.85 0.86
CA ARG A 6 -52.28 23.53 0.62
C ARG A 6 -51.21 23.44 -0.46
N ASP A 7 -49.95 23.48 0.01
CA ASP A 7 -48.88 22.58 -0.42
C ASP A 7 -47.90 22.47 0.78
N LEU A 8 -48.28 21.75 1.84
CA LEU A 8 -47.98 20.33 2.05
C LEU A 8 -46.51 19.99 1.76
N HIS A 9 -45.81 19.64 2.85
CA HIS A 9 -44.88 18.52 2.93
C HIS A 9 -44.23 18.14 1.59
N ARG A 10 -43.04 18.68 1.32
CA ARG A 10 -42.09 17.96 0.50
C ARG A 10 -41.27 17.05 1.42
N PRO A 11 -41.65 15.76 1.56
CA PRO A 11 -40.81 14.82 2.28
C PRO A 11 -39.51 14.68 1.50
N PHE A 12 -38.40 14.92 2.20
CA PHE A 12 -37.21 14.07 2.20
C PHE A 12 -37.04 13.15 0.97
N LEU A 13 -36.88 13.73 -0.22
CA LEU A 13 -36.69 13.01 -1.48
C LEU A 13 -35.34 13.41 -2.10
N TYR A 14 -34.24 13.14 -1.39
CA TYR A 14 -32.92 13.14 -2.04
C TYR A 14 -31.84 12.27 -1.36
N THR A 15 -32.17 11.06 -0.90
CA THR A 15 -31.10 10.16 -0.36
C THR A 15 -31.23 8.69 -0.70
N ARG A 16 -32.11 8.27 -1.62
CA ARG A 16 -32.17 6.85 -2.03
C ARG A 16 -31.25 6.49 -3.22
N GLY A 17 -30.82 7.48 -3.99
CA GLY A 17 -29.95 7.26 -5.17
C GLY A 17 -28.45 7.27 -4.90
N LYS A 18 -27.98 7.98 -3.87
CA LYS A 18 -26.54 8.17 -3.62
C LYS A 18 -25.86 6.96 -2.98
N HIS A 19 -26.55 6.22 -2.11
CA HIS A 19 -25.97 5.05 -1.45
C HIS A 19 -25.66 3.91 -2.43
N MET A 20 -26.52 3.69 -3.43
CA MET A 20 -26.32 2.63 -4.43
C MET A 20 -25.06 2.89 -5.28
N GLN A 21 -24.78 4.15 -5.62
CA GLN A 21 -23.60 4.52 -6.40
C GLN A 21 -22.29 4.37 -5.61
N SER A 22 -22.28 4.72 -4.32
CA SER A 22 -21.10 4.55 -3.47
C SER A 22 -20.74 3.08 -3.25
N VAL A 23 -21.74 2.23 -2.98
CA VAL A 23 -21.54 0.77 -2.84
C VAL A 23 -21.02 0.18 -4.15
N LEU A 24 -21.56 0.61 -5.29
CA LEU A 24 -21.10 0.15 -6.60
C LEU A 24 -19.62 0.49 -6.85
N ILE A 25 -19.18 1.70 -6.48
CA ILE A 25 -17.77 2.11 -6.64
C ILE A 25 -16.84 1.21 -5.80
N VAL A 26 -17.22 0.91 -4.55
CA VAL A 26 -16.44 0.02 -3.68
C VAL A 26 -16.38 -1.38 -4.26
N VAL A 27 -17.52 -1.92 -4.72
CA VAL A 27 -17.57 -3.25 -5.35
C VAL A 27 -16.72 -3.30 -6.61
N MET A 28 -16.79 -2.28 -7.47
CA MET A 28 -15.93 -2.19 -8.66
C MET A 28 -14.46 -2.07 -8.30
N GLY A 29 -14.11 -1.33 -7.25
CA GLY A 29 -12.75 -1.21 -6.76
C GLY A 29 -12.19 -2.55 -6.25
N ILE A 30 -12.97 -3.26 -5.43
CA ILE A 30 -12.61 -4.61 -4.95
C ILE A 30 -12.48 -5.56 -6.13
N ALA A 31 -13.45 -5.59 -7.05
CA ALA A 31 -13.40 -6.44 -8.23
C ALA A 31 -12.17 -6.14 -9.10
N GLY A 32 -11.83 -4.87 -9.28
CA GLY A 32 -10.62 -4.44 -10.00
C GLY A 32 -9.33 -4.91 -9.32
N MET A 33 -9.22 -4.74 -8.00
CA MET A 33 -8.06 -5.22 -7.23
C MET A 33 -7.95 -6.74 -7.23
N THR A 34 -9.07 -7.46 -7.09
CA THR A 34 -9.12 -8.93 -7.16
C THR A 34 -8.72 -9.41 -8.56
N PHE A 35 -9.22 -8.77 -9.62
CA PHE A 35 -8.83 -9.08 -10.99
C PHE A 35 -7.34 -8.82 -11.23
N GLY A 36 -6.83 -7.67 -10.77
CA GLY A 36 -5.41 -7.35 -10.82
C GLY A 36 -4.57 -8.40 -10.07
N TRP A 37 -5.03 -8.84 -8.90
CA TRP A 37 -4.36 -9.90 -8.16
C TRP A 37 -4.34 -11.23 -8.93
N PHE A 38 -5.44 -11.71 -9.51
CA PHE A 38 -5.41 -12.99 -10.23
C PHE A 38 -4.70 -12.94 -11.58
N VAL A 39 -4.90 -11.88 -12.35
CA VAL A 39 -4.40 -11.81 -13.74
C VAL A 39 -3.00 -11.19 -13.78
N TYR A 40 -2.84 -10.01 -13.20
CA TYR A 40 -1.61 -9.25 -13.31
C TYR A 40 -0.49 -9.82 -12.42
N SER A 41 -0.80 -10.24 -11.19
CA SER A 41 0.22 -10.87 -10.34
C SER A 41 0.75 -12.18 -10.94
N ARG A 42 -0.12 -12.98 -11.57
CA ARG A 42 0.29 -14.21 -12.27
C ARG A 42 1.16 -13.90 -13.48
N PHE A 43 0.77 -12.91 -14.29
CA PHE A 43 1.61 -12.43 -15.40
C PHE A 43 3.00 -12.01 -14.91
N ILE A 44 3.07 -11.24 -13.82
CA ILE A 44 4.34 -10.81 -13.24
C ILE A 44 5.15 -11.99 -12.72
N ALA A 45 4.53 -12.90 -11.98
CA ALA A 45 5.18 -14.08 -11.40
C ALA A 45 5.76 -15.03 -12.47
N GLU A 46 5.00 -15.28 -13.54
CA GLU A 46 5.36 -16.28 -14.55
C GLU A 46 6.17 -15.69 -15.71
N LYS A 47 5.84 -14.49 -16.21
CA LYS A 47 6.49 -13.93 -17.40
C LYS A 47 7.64 -12.98 -17.09
N ILE A 48 7.52 -12.16 -16.06
CA ILE A 48 8.54 -11.14 -15.72
C ILE A 48 9.59 -11.75 -14.80
N TYR A 49 9.17 -12.27 -13.65
CA TYR A 49 10.08 -12.72 -12.60
C TYR A 49 10.37 -14.22 -12.63
N GLN A 50 9.64 -14.99 -13.44
CA GLN A 50 9.85 -16.43 -13.68
C GLN A 50 10.14 -17.19 -12.38
N LEU A 51 9.18 -17.17 -11.45
CA LEU A 51 9.33 -17.85 -10.16
C LEU A 51 9.57 -19.34 -10.36
N ASP A 52 10.57 -19.88 -9.68
CA ASP A 52 10.83 -21.31 -9.60
C ASP A 52 10.12 -21.91 -8.38
N PRO A 53 9.17 -22.85 -8.55
CA PRO A 53 8.50 -23.54 -7.45
C PRO A 53 9.45 -24.34 -6.55
N ASN A 54 10.63 -24.71 -7.04
CA ASN A 54 11.62 -25.49 -6.30
C ASN A 54 12.67 -24.60 -5.60
N PHE A 55 12.53 -23.28 -5.69
CA PHE A 55 13.46 -22.36 -5.04
C PHE A 55 13.37 -22.48 -3.52
N VAL A 56 14.47 -22.91 -2.89
CA VAL A 56 14.61 -22.95 -1.43
C VAL A 56 14.99 -21.55 -0.95
N THR A 57 14.18 -20.98 -0.05
CA THR A 57 14.47 -19.64 0.47
C THR A 57 15.66 -19.65 1.43
N PRO A 58 16.41 -18.55 1.57
CA PRO A 58 17.55 -18.45 2.49
C PRO A 58 17.19 -18.81 3.95
N ALA A 59 15.94 -18.55 4.35
CA ALA A 59 15.43 -18.94 5.66
C ALA A 59 15.51 -20.45 5.91
N HIS A 60 15.31 -21.28 4.88
CA HIS A 60 15.39 -22.74 4.99
C HIS A 60 16.80 -23.28 4.67
N GLU A 61 17.54 -22.63 3.77
CA GLU A 61 18.89 -23.07 3.38
C GLU A 61 19.93 -22.82 4.49
N LEU A 62 19.92 -21.63 5.09
CA LEU A 62 20.90 -21.22 6.10
C LEU A 62 20.46 -21.59 7.52
N ASN A 63 19.18 -21.40 7.83
CA ASN A 63 18.49 -21.77 9.08
C ASN A 63 19.37 -21.70 10.36
N ASP A 64 19.94 -20.52 10.62
CA ASP A 64 20.84 -20.29 11.76
C ASP A 64 20.10 -20.02 13.08
N GLY A 65 18.78 -19.88 13.04
CA GLY A 65 17.94 -19.60 14.21
C GLY A 65 18.02 -18.16 14.73
N VAL A 66 18.75 -17.28 14.05
CA VAL A 66 18.90 -15.86 14.41
C VAL A 66 18.48 -14.96 13.24
N ASP A 67 19.27 -14.92 12.17
CA ASP A 67 19.01 -14.08 10.98
C ASP A 67 18.16 -14.82 9.95
N TYR A 68 18.27 -16.16 9.91
CA TYR A 68 17.53 -17.03 9.00
C TYR A 68 16.73 -18.05 9.80
N HIS A 69 15.42 -17.83 9.88
CA HIS A 69 14.51 -18.75 10.55
C HIS A 69 13.22 -18.96 9.74
N PRO A 70 12.86 -20.22 9.41
CA PRO A 70 11.59 -20.54 8.76
C PRO A 70 10.42 -20.08 9.62
N THR A 71 9.68 -19.09 9.13
CA THR A 71 8.54 -18.50 9.84
C THR A 71 7.24 -18.82 9.12
N ASN A 72 6.15 -18.93 9.87
CA ASN A 72 4.82 -19.13 9.31
C ASN A 72 4.45 -18.00 8.33
N LYS A 73 4.00 -18.36 7.12
CA LYS A 73 3.58 -17.43 6.06
C LYS A 73 2.53 -16.39 6.50
N TYR A 74 1.63 -16.75 7.41
CA TYR A 74 0.60 -15.82 7.89
C TYR A 74 1.19 -14.74 8.82
N VAL A 75 2.21 -15.10 9.61
CA VAL A 75 2.93 -14.17 10.47
C VAL A 75 3.78 -13.22 9.62
N LEU A 76 4.50 -13.77 8.64
CA LEU A 76 5.24 -13.00 7.63
C LEU A 76 4.34 -12.02 6.88
N TRP A 77 3.15 -12.47 6.46
CA TRP A 77 2.16 -11.61 5.83
C TRP A 77 1.70 -10.49 6.76
N GLY A 78 1.45 -10.79 8.04
CA GLY A 78 1.11 -9.78 9.04
C GLY A 78 2.20 -8.72 9.20
N HIS A 79 3.47 -9.14 9.34
CA HIS A 79 4.60 -8.21 9.41
C HIS A 79 4.67 -7.33 8.17
N HIS A 80 4.62 -7.94 6.98
CA HIS A 80 4.66 -7.19 5.73
C HIS A 80 3.49 -6.21 5.60
N PHE A 81 2.27 -6.66 5.91
CA PHE A 81 1.07 -5.82 5.89
C PHE A 81 1.21 -4.62 6.84
N THR A 82 1.67 -4.84 8.08
CA THR A 82 1.88 -3.74 9.04
C THR A 82 2.96 -2.76 8.58
N SER A 83 4.00 -3.21 7.88
CA SER A 83 5.02 -2.33 7.30
C SER A 83 4.48 -1.42 6.19
N VAL A 84 3.46 -1.88 5.44
CA VAL A 84 2.83 -1.10 4.36
C VAL A 84 1.65 -0.26 4.87
N ALA A 85 0.94 -0.72 5.89
CA ALA A 85 -0.26 -0.11 6.47
C ALA A 85 0.01 1.17 7.30
N GLY A 86 0.92 2.02 6.83
CA GLY A 86 1.26 3.31 7.44
C GLY A 86 0.41 4.48 6.94
N ALA A 87 0.98 5.69 6.96
CA ALA A 87 0.30 6.91 6.50
C ALA A 87 0.09 6.95 4.96
N ALA A 88 0.85 6.17 4.19
CA ALA A 88 0.82 6.24 2.72
C ALA A 88 -0.55 5.89 2.09
N PRO A 89 -1.25 4.81 2.48
CA PRO A 89 -2.62 4.52 2.03
C PRO A 89 -3.67 5.57 2.43
N ILE A 90 -3.39 6.43 3.41
CA ILE A 90 -4.31 7.47 3.88
C ILE A 90 -4.08 8.77 3.12
N VAL A 91 -2.83 9.21 3.05
CA VAL A 91 -2.44 10.51 2.46
C VAL A 91 -2.59 10.50 0.95
N GLY A 92 -2.23 9.41 0.27
CA GLY A 92 -2.31 9.32 -1.20
C GLY A 92 -3.71 9.59 -1.75
N PRO A 93 -4.75 8.86 -1.30
CA PRO A 93 -6.12 9.10 -1.74
C PRO A 93 -6.66 10.45 -1.29
N ALA A 94 -6.31 10.92 -0.09
CA ALA A 94 -6.71 12.24 0.38
C ALA A 94 -6.21 13.37 -0.54
N ILE A 95 -4.96 13.27 -1.00
CA ILE A 95 -4.42 14.22 -1.99
C ILE A 95 -5.12 14.04 -3.35
N ALA A 96 -5.37 12.80 -3.77
CA ALA A 96 -6.03 12.54 -5.05
C ALA A 96 -7.47 13.08 -5.10
N VAL A 97 -8.16 13.19 -3.96
CA VAL A 97 -9.51 13.79 -3.86
C VAL A 97 -9.50 15.29 -4.22
N TYR A 98 -8.39 16.01 -4.08
CA TYR A 98 -8.28 17.39 -4.57
C TYR A 98 -8.54 17.49 -6.08
N TRP A 99 -8.24 16.43 -6.83
CA TRP A 99 -8.47 16.33 -8.27
C TRP A 99 -9.85 15.76 -8.62
N GLY A 100 -10.68 15.48 -7.61
CA GLY A 100 -11.98 14.87 -7.73
C GLY A 100 -12.03 13.42 -7.27
N TRP A 101 -13.25 12.89 -7.11
CA TRP A 101 -13.45 11.54 -6.59
C TRP A 101 -13.07 10.43 -7.58
N VAL A 102 -13.23 10.65 -8.89
CA VAL A 102 -12.87 9.66 -9.92
C VAL A 102 -11.35 9.45 -9.97
N PRO A 103 -10.51 10.49 -10.07
CA PRO A 103 -9.06 10.33 -9.99
C PRO A 103 -8.59 9.65 -8.71
N ALA A 104 -9.24 9.93 -7.57
CA ALA A 104 -8.91 9.26 -6.30
C ALA A 104 -9.16 7.75 -6.35
N VAL A 105 -10.30 7.31 -6.90
CA VAL A 105 -10.62 5.88 -7.04
C VAL A 105 -9.67 5.20 -8.02
N LEU A 106 -9.36 5.83 -9.16
CA LEU A 106 -8.41 5.31 -10.13
C LEU A 106 -7.00 5.22 -9.55
N TRP A 107 -6.57 6.23 -8.80
CA TRP A 107 -5.28 6.24 -8.12
C TRP A 107 -5.15 5.09 -7.13
N VAL A 108 -6.17 4.87 -6.29
CA VAL A 108 -6.19 3.75 -5.33
C VAL A 108 -6.17 2.41 -6.04
N THR A 109 -7.01 2.22 -7.05
CA THR A 109 -7.16 0.92 -7.71
C THR A 109 -5.97 0.60 -8.62
N LEU A 110 -5.66 1.47 -9.57
CA LEU A 110 -4.58 1.26 -10.53
C LEU A 110 -3.20 1.43 -9.88
N GLY A 111 -3.06 2.39 -8.96
CA GLY A 111 -1.81 2.60 -8.22
C GLY A 111 -1.39 1.37 -7.43
N THR A 112 -2.33 0.74 -6.72
CA THR A 112 -2.06 -0.49 -5.97
C THR A 112 -1.71 -1.66 -6.88
N ILE A 113 -2.41 -1.83 -8.00
CA ILE A 113 -2.19 -2.96 -8.93
C ILE A 113 -0.86 -2.84 -9.68
N PHE A 114 -0.59 -1.68 -10.28
CA PHE A 114 0.53 -1.53 -11.22
C PHE A 114 1.83 -1.04 -10.60
N PHE A 115 1.76 -0.31 -9.49
CA PHE A 115 2.95 0.25 -8.86
C PHE A 115 3.26 -0.44 -7.54
N ALA A 116 2.36 -0.35 -6.55
CA ALA A 116 2.65 -0.84 -5.20
C ALA A 116 2.90 -2.35 -5.19
N GLY A 117 1.99 -3.15 -5.76
CA GLY A 117 2.12 -4.60 -5.79
C GLY A 117 3.38 -5.08 -6.54
N VAL A 118 3.73 -4.42 -7.64
CA VAL A 118 4.91 -4.79 -8.46
C VAL A 118 6.21 -4.41 -7.75
N HIS A 119 6.24 -3.21 -7.16
CA HIS A 119 7.38 -2.72 -6.40
C HIS A 119 7.69 -3.65 -5.22
N ASP A 120 6.68 -4.00 -4.42
CA ASP A 120 6.87 -4.84 -3.23
C ASP A 120 7.20 -6.28 -3.61
N PHE A 121 6.53 -6.82 -4.64
CA PHE A 121 6.84 -8.15 -5.16
C PHE A 121 8.28 -8.23 -5.70
N GLY A 122 8.71 -7.23 -6.47
CA GLY A 122 10.07 -7.14 -7.00
C GLY A 122 11.11 -7.02 -5.89
N ALA A 123 10.86 -6.18 -4.88
CA ALA A 123 11.72 -6.03 -3.72
C ALA A 123 11.94 -7.36 -2.98
N LEU A 124 10.86 -8.11 -2.73
CA LEU A 124 10.92 -9.42 -2.09
C LEU A 124 11.63 -10.46 -2.98
N TRP A 125 11.32 -10.48 -4.27
CA TRP A 125 11.94 -11.40 -5.23
C TRP A 125 13.45 -11.22 -5.30
N VAL A 126 13.91 -9.96 -5.35
CA VAL A 126 15.31 -9.58 -5.41
C VAL A 126 16.01 -9.92 -4.09
N SER A 127 15.41 -9.54 -2.95
CA SER A 127 15.98 -9.79 -1.63
C SER A 127 16.13 -11.28 -1.33
N ALA A 128 15.11 -12.09 -1.63
CA ALA A 128 15.15 -13.54 -1.40
C ALA A 128 16.27 -14.25 -2.18
N ARG A 129 16.62 -13.76 -3.38
CA ARG A 129 17.74 -14.29 -4.18
C ARG A 129 19.11 -13.83 -3.72
N HIS A 130 19.18 -12.75 -2.96
CA HIS A 130 20.42 -12.19 -2.45
C HIS A 130 20.52 -12.37 -0.93
N LYS A 131 20.13 -13.55 -0.43
CA LYS A 131 20.24 -13.94 0.98
C LYS A 131 19.55 -12.94 1.93
N GLY A 132 18.37 -12.43 1.56
CA GLY A 132 17.61 -11.52 2.41
C GLY A 132 18.23 -10.13 2.59
N LYS A 133 19.24 -9.74 1.80
CA LYS A 133 19.83 -8.40 1.86
C LYS A 133 18.78 -7.33 1.55
N SER A 134 18.91 -6.16 2.20
CA SER A 134 18.12 -4.98 1.87
C SER A 134 18.51 -4.43 0.49
N ILE A 135 17.60 -3.70 -0.16
CA ILE A 135 17.86 -3.09 -1.48
C ILE A 135 19.05 -2.11 -1.43
N GLY A 136 19.18 -1.36 -0.34
CA GLY A 136 20.31 -0.47 -0.13
C GLY A 136 21.64 -1.23 -0.05
N ALA A 137 21.67 -2.37 0.68
CA ALA A 137 22.85 -3.21 0.75
C ALA A 137 23.16 -3.89 -0.59
N LEU A 138 22.13 -4.37 -1.30
CA LEU A 138 22.29 -5.00 -2.60
C LEU A 138 22.82 -4.05 -3.69
N SER A 139 22.52 -2.75 -3.58
CA SER A 139 23.02 -1.76 -4.56
C SER A 139 24.55 -1.71 -4.65
N GLU A 140 25.25 -2.17 -3.59
CA GLU A 140 26.71 -2.35 -3.62
C GLU A 140 27.15 -3.46 -4.58
N ASP A 141 26.50 -4.62 -4.50
CA ASP A 141 26.84 -5.78 -5.31
C ASP A 141 26.51 -5.54 -6.80
N VAL A 142 25.48 -4.73 -7.08
CA VAL A 142 25.00 -4.48 -8.45
C VAL A 142 25.66 -3.28 -9.13
N ILE A 143 25.89 -2.18 -8.39
CA ILE A 143 26.39 -0.91 -8.97
C ILE A 143 27.75 -0.54 -8.37
N GLY A 144 27.88 -0.62 -7.04
CA GLY A 144 29.13 -0.34 -6.33
C GLY A 144 28.94 0.38 -5.00
N SER A 145 30.02 0.46 -4.23
CA SER A 145 30.02 0.96 -2.85
C SER A 145 29.55 2.41 -2.70
N ARG A 146 29.85 3.29 -3.68
CA ARG A 146 29.38 4.69 -3.68
C ARG A 146 27.85 4.77 -3.72
N THR A 147 27.23 3.90 -4.50
CA THR A 147 25.78 3.85 -4.66
C THR A 147 25.11 3.36 -3.39
N ARG A 148 25.67 2.35 -2.72
CA ARG A 148 25.22 1.92 -1.40
C ARG A 148 25.28 3.05 -0.38
N ALA A 149 26.38 3.80 -0.32
CA ALA A 149 26.51 4.93 0.59
C ALA A 149 25.42 5.99 0.33
N LEU A 150 25.18 6.33 -0.94
CA LEU A 150 24.11 7.25 -1.33
C LEU A 150 22.72 6.74 -0.89
N PHE A 151 22.38 5.48 -1.19
CA PHE A 151 21.11 4.89 -0.80
C PHE A 151 20.95 4.84 0.73
N MET A 152 22.00 4.53 1.48
CA MET A 152 21.95 4.53 2.95
C MET A 152 21.67 5.93 3.51
N VAL A 153 22.29 6.97 2.94
CA VAL A 153 21.99 8.36 3.32
C VAL A 153 20.54 8.72 3.00
N VAL A 154 20.06 8.39 1.80
CA VAL A 154 18.67 8.68 1.40
C VAL A 154 17.66 7.96 2.30
N ILE A 155 17.84 6.66 2.54
CA ILE A 155 16.97 5.88 3.43
C ILE A 155 16.98 6.48 4.84
N PHE A 156 18.15 6.84 5.36
CA PHE A 156 18.28 7.49 6.66
C PHE A 156 17.50 8.81 6.73
N LEU A 157 17.64 9.68 5.73
CA LEU A 157 16.94 10.97 5.69
C LEU A 157 15.42 10.79 5.57
N VAL A 158 14.95 9.81 4.78
CA VAL A 158 13.51 9.52 4.67
C VAL A 158 12.95 8.97 5.97
N LEU A 159 13.66 8.07 6.65
CA LEU A 159 13.26 7.56 7.97
C LEU A 159 13.22 8.68 9.02
N LEU A 160 14.21 9.59 8.99
CA LEU A 160 14.23 10.77 9.84
C LEU A 160 13.01 11.67 9.58
N MET A 161 12.68 11.92 8.32
CA MET A 161 11.50 12.70 7.93
C MET A 161 10.20 12.05 8.44
N VAL A 162 10.06 10.74 8.28
CA VAL A 162 8.88 9.99 8.76
C VAL A 162 8.73 10.10 10.28
N ASN A 163 9.83 9.93 11.03
CA ASN A 163 9.84 10.10 12.48
C ASN A 163 9.44 11.52 12.90
N ALA A 164 9.93 12.54 12.19
CA ALA A 164 9.57 13.93 12.44
C ALA A 164 8.07 14.18 12.22
N VAL A 165 7.50 13.67 11.13
CA VAL A 165 6.05 13.79 10.85
C VAL A 165 5.23 13.12 11.95
N PHE A 166 5.58 11.90 12.38
CA PHE A 166 4.90 11.26 13.51
C PHE A 166 5.00 12.07 14.80
N GLY A 167 6.16 12.66 15.08
CA GLY A 167 6.35 13.54 16.23
C GLY A 167 5.41 14.75 16.21
N VAL A 168 5.25 15.41 15.06
CA VAL A 168 4.33 16.55 14.89
C VAL A 168 2.87 16.10 15.06
N VAL A 169 2.48 14.98 14.46
CA VAL A 169 1.11 14.46 14.55
C VAL A 169 0.75 14.09 15.99
N ILE A 170 1.64 13.42 16.71
CA ILE A 170 1.43 13.03 18.12
C ILE A 170 1.37 14.28 19.01
N ALA A 171 2.27 15.25 18.82
CA ALA A 171 2.25 16.50 19.57
C ALA A 171 0.93 17.27 19.35
N GLY A 172 0.46 17.35 18.10
CA GLY A 172 -0.84 17.95 17.77
C GLY A 172 -2.03 17.20 18.39
N ALA A 173 -1.96 15.87 18.45
CA ALA A 173 -2.98 15.06 19.12
C ALA A 173 -3.05 15.34 20.63
N PHE A 174 -1.90 15.46 21.31
CA PHE A 174 -1.88 15.78 22.75
C PHE A 174 -2.36 17.20 23.07
N VAL A 175 -2.09 18.19 22.21
CA VAL A 175 -2.60 19.55 22.41
C VAL A 175 -4.11 19.65 22.19
N SER A 176 -4.64 18.89 21.23
CA SER A 176 -6.07 18.94 20.85
C SER A 176 -6.98 18.13 21.76
N ALA A 177 -6.48 17.06 22.36
CA ALA A 177 -7.16 16.27 23.37
C ALA A 177 -6.28 16.15 24.63
N PRO A 178 -6.15 17.24 25.42
CA PRO A 178 -5.48 17.15 26.70
C PRO A 178 -6.34 16.25 27.61
N GLY A 179 -5.81 15.08 27.93
CA GLY A 179 -6.30 14.29 29.06
C GLY A 179 -6.02 15.01 30.37
#